data_AF-A0A7V0ZIT8-F1
#
_entry.id   AF-A0A7V0ZIT8-F1
#
_cell.length_a   1.000
_cell.length_b   1.000
_cell.length_c   1.000
_cell.angle_alpha   90.00
_cell.angle_beta   90.00
_cell.angle_gamma   90.00
#
_symmetry.space_group_name_H-M   'P 1'
#
loop_
_entity.id
_entity.type
_entity.pdbx_description
1 polymer ?
#
loop_
_entity_poly.entity_id
_entity_poly.type
_entity_poly.pdbx_seq_one_letter_code
_entity_poly.pdbx_strand_id
1 'polypeptide(L)'
;VSFWFYFPHRKGAELAKGVLEKDGFDVDISPAASSKNQWLCLATKTMIPEYAELSDLRNWLENIAEELGGNYDGWETEIIQ
;
A
#
# COMPACT_ATOMS: atom_id res chain seq x y z
N VAL A 1 7.12 -8.81 -1.08
CA VAL A 1 6.70 -7.72 -1.97
C VAL A 1 6.18 -6.57 -1.13
N SER A 2 6.55 -5.35 -1.48
CA SER A 2 6.22 -4.12 -0.74
C SER A 2 5.35 -3.21 -1.59
N PHE A 3 4.42 -2.48 -0.96
CA PHE A 3 3.38 -1.67 -1.61
C PHE A 3 3.26 -0.33 -0.88
N TRP A 4 3.31 0.77 -1.63
CA TRP A 4 3.34 2.13 -1.05
C TRP A 4 2.05 2.88 -1.29
N PHE A 5 1.49 3.41 -0.20
CA PHE A 5 0.32 4.27 -0.22
C PHE A 5 0.62 5.58 0.50
N TYR A 6 0.14 6.68 -0.06
CA TYR A 6 0.30 8.01 0.52
C TYR A 6 -1.06 8.64 0.77
N PHE A 7 -1.29 9.07 2.01
CA PHE A 7 -2.54 9.70 2.43
C PHE A 7 -2.27 11.11 2.97
N PRO A 8 -3.18 12.09 2.76
CA PRO A 8 -3.06 13.42 3.33
C PRO A 8 -3.26 13.43 4.86
N HIS A 9 -3.92 12.40 5.40
CA HIS A 9 -4.24 12.30 6.82
C HIS A 9 -3.96 10.90 7.36
N ARG A 10 -3.48 10.82 8.61
CA ARG A 10 -3.23 9.57 9.33
C ARG A 10 -4.43 8.63 9.32
N LYS A 11 -5.63 9.18 9.46
CA LYS A 11 -6.88 8.42 9.46
C LYS A 11 -7.08 7.62 8.16
N GLY A 12 -6.70 8.17 7.00
CA GLY A 12 -6.77 7.44 5.73
C GLY A 12 -5.83 6.24 5.72
N ALA A 13 -4.59 6.44 6.17
CA ALA A 13 -3.60 5.37 6.31
C ALA A 13 -4.06 4.27 7.29
N GLU A 14 -4.67 4.64 8.42
CA GLU A 14 -5.19 3.68 9.40
C GLU A 14 -6.39 2.88 8.89
N LEU A 15 -7.27 3.50 8.10
CA LEU A 15 -8.37 2.80 7.44
C LEU A 15 -7.84 1.82 6.37
N ALA A 16 -6.88 2.26 5.56
CA ALA A 16 -6.24 1.40 4.55
C ALA A 16 -5.58 0.20 5.21
N LYS A 17 -4.84 0.42 6.31
CA LYS A 17 -4.25 -0.64 7.14
C LYS A 17 -5.28 -1.70 7.54
N GLY A 18 -6.44 -1.29 8.07
CA GLY A 18 -7.47 -2.24 8.48
C GLY A 18 -8.12 -3.04 7.34
N VAL A 19 -8.10 -2.52 6.10
CA VAL A 19 -8.55 -3.27 4.92
C VAL A 19 -7.47 -4.25 4.47
N LEU A 20 -6.22 -3.78 4.37
CA LEU A 20 -5.06 -4.55 3.91
C LEU A 20 -4.72 -5.72 4.87
N GLU A 21 -4.74 -5.49 6.18
CA GLU A 21 -4.47 -6.54 7.17
C GLU A 21 -5.49 -7.69 7.10
N LYS A 22 -6.74 -7.42 6.71
CA LYS A 22 -7.75 -8.47 6.50
C LYS A 22 -7.45 -9.36 5.29
N ASP A 23 -6.68 -8.86 4.33
CA ASP A 23 -6.21 -9.61 3.17
C ASP A 23 -4.79 -10.19 3.39
N GLY A 24 -4.30 -10.17 4.63
CA GLY A 24 -3.02 -10.80 4.99
C GLY A 24 -1.78 -9.99 4.62
N PHE A 25 -1.89 -8.67 4.51
CA PHE A 25 -0.74 -7.78 4.46
C PHE A 25 -0.28 -7.42 5.89
N ASP A 26 1.03 -7.35 6.09
CA ASP A 26 1.60 -6.63 7.22
C ASP A 26 1.69 -5.14 6.86
N VAL A 27 1.32 -4.24 7.78
CA VAL A 27 1.22 -2.81 7.47
C VAL A 27 1.84 -1.93 8.55
N ASP A 28 2.76 -1.06 8.14
CA ASP A 28 3.34 0.00 8.96
C ASP A 28 2.88 1.40 8.51
N ILE A 29 2.64 2.29 9.47
CA ILE A 29 2.18 3.66 9.23
C ILE A 29 3.18 4.64 9.82
N SER A 30 3.66 5.57 8.99
CA SER A 30 4.60 6.60 9.40
C SER A 30 4.37 7.91 8.63
N PRO A 31 4.91 9.05 9.08
CA PRO A 31 4.99 10.25 8.25
C PRO A 31 5.79 9.98 6.97
N ALA A 32 5.34 10.48 5.83
CA ALA A 32 6.05 10.32 4.57
C ALA A 32 7.38 11.07 4.59
N ALA A 33 8.47 10.41 4.17
CA ALA A 33 9.79 11.04 4.11
C ALA A 33 9.86 12.18 3.08
N SER A 34 9.11 12.08 1.99
CA SER A 34 9.07 13.03 0.88
C SER A 34 8.23 14.29 1.16
N SER A 35 7.34 14.28 2.16
CA SER A 35 6.41 15.38 2.42
C SER A 35 5.98 15.45 3.89
N LYS A 36 6.04 16.67 4.46
CA LYS A 36 5.64 16.93 5.87
C LYS A 36 4.13 16.78 6.12
N ASN A 37 3.31 16.74 5.08
CA ASN A 37 1.86 16.72 5.17
C ASN A 37 1.24 15.43 4.59
N GLN A 38 2.01 14.35 4.53
CA GLN A 38 1.54 13.06 4.07
C GLN A 38 1.92 11.96 5.05
N TRP A 39 1.11 10.91 5.03
CA TRP A 39 1.29 9.69 5.79
C TRP A 39 1.56 8.56 4.81
N LEU A 40 2.65 7.84 5.05
CA LEU A 40 2.95 6.59 4.39
C LEU A 40 2.20 5.46 5.10
N CYS A 41 1.52 4.65 4.30
CA CYS A 41 1.09 3.31 4.66
C CYS A 41 1.93 2.35 3.80
N LEU A 42 2.87 1.65 4.44
CA LEU A 42 3.72 0.66 3.78
C LEU A 42 3.15 -0.71 4.08
N ALA A 43 2.63 -1.37 3.05
CA ALA A 43 2.09 -2.71 3.15
C ALA A 43 3.08 -3.73 2.56
N THR A 44 3.25 -4.86 3.22
CA THR A 44 4.15 -5.93 2.78
C THR A 44 3.41 -7.26 2.78
N LYS A 45 3.64 -8.07 1.75
CA LYS A 45 3.07 -9.41 1.63
C LYS A 45 4.09 -10.38 1.06
N THR A 46 4.15 -11.58 1.64
CA THR A 46 4.94 -12.69 1.11
C THR A 46 4.14 -13.33 -0.03
N MET A 47 4.60 -13.15 -1.26
CA MET A 47 3.96 -13.69 -2.47
C MET A 47 4.98 -13.82 -3.61
N ILE A 48 4.66 -14.65 -4.60
CA ILE A 48 5.37 -14.69 -5.89
C ILE A 48 4.67 -13.69 -6.82
N PRO A 49 5.36 -12.68 -7.37
CA PRO A 49 4.75 -11.67 -8.21
C PRO A 49 4.47 -12.20 -9.63
N GLU A 50 3.34 -12.87 -9.81
CA GLU A 50 2.85 -13.26 -11.14
C GLU A 50 2.06 -12.13 -11.81
N TYR A 51 2.20 -11.96 -13.13
CA TYR A 51 1.64 -10.81 -13.85
C TYR A 51 0.11 -10.67 -13.69
N ALA A 52 -0.63 -11.77 -13.79
CA ALA A 52 -2.08 -11.77 -13.67
C ALA A 52 -2.52 -11.34 -12.25
N GLU A 53 -1.88 -11.90 -11.21
CA GLU A 53 -2.17 -11.57 -9.82
C GLU A 53 -1.84 -10.11 -9.50
N LEU A 54 -0.73 -9.57 -10.05
CA LEU A 54 -0.35 -8.17 -9.86
C LEU A 54 -1.31 -7.20 -10.54
N SER A 55 -1.90 -7.56 -11.68
CA SER A 55 -2.86 -6.71 -12.39
C SER A 55 -4.15 -6.54 -11.59
N ASP A 56 -4.72 -7.64 -11.10
CA ASP A 56 -5.93 -7.60 -10.27
C ASP A 56 -5.66 -6.93 -8.93
N LEU A 57 -4.50 -7.25 -8.32
CA LEU A 57 -4.08 -6.63 -7.08
C LEU A 57 -3.90 -5.12 -7.24
N ARG A 58 -3.28 -4.65 -8.33
CA ARG A 58 -3.11 -3.22 -8.59
C ARG A 58 -4.45 -2.48 -8.61
N ASN A 59 -5.44 -2.99 -9.34
CA ASN A 59 -6.76 -2.35 -9.41
C ASN A 59 -7.42 -2.26 -8.03
N TRP A 60 -7.32 -3.33 -7.24
CA TRP A 60 -7.85 -3.34 -5.88
C TRP A 60 -7.15 -2.33 -4.96
N LEU A 61 -5.82 -2.24 -5.04
CA LEU A 61 -5.02 -1.31 -4.25
C LEU A 61 -5.27 0.15 -4.64
N GLU A 62 -5.38 0.45 -5.93
CA GLU A 62 -5.74 1.79 -6.43
C GLU A 62 -7.11 2.21 -5.89
N ASN A 63 -8.12 1.33 -5.95
CA ASN A 63 -9.45 1.61 -5.42
C ASN A 63 -9.43 1.91 -3.90
N ILE A 64 -8.69 1.13 -3.10
CA ILE A 64 -8.55 1.39 -1.65
C ILE A 64 -7.97 2.79 -1.40
N ALA A 65 -6.93 3.14 -2.15
CA ALA A 65 -6.28 4.43 -2.00
C ALA A 65 -7.24 5.57 -2.35
N GLU A 66 -7.91 5.49 -3.51
CA GLU A 66 -8.84 6.51 -4.00
C GLU A 66 -10.03 6.71 -3.06
N GLU A 67 -10.69 5.64 -2.62
CA GLU A 67 -11.84 5.70 -1.71
C GLU A 67 -11.49 6.36 -0.36
N LEU A 68 -10.23 6.25 0.06
CA LEU A 68 -9.72 6.83 1.31
C LEU A 68 -9.00 8.17 1.11
N GLY A 69 -9.04 8.73 -0.10
CA GLY A 69 -8.48 10.03 -0.44
C GLY A 69 -6.94 10.06 -0.49
N GLY A 70 -6.31 8.90 -0.72
CA GLY A 70 -4.88 8.75 -0.92
C GLY A 70 -4.52 8.34 -2.35
N ASN A 71 -3.26 7.97 -2.53
CA ASN A 71 -2.73 7.44 -3.79
C ASN A 71 -1.91 6.18 -3.54
N TYR A 72 -2.07 5.20 -4.42
CA TYR A 72 -1.17 4.05 -4.52
C TYR A 72 -0.04 4.38 -5.49
N ASP A 73 1.20 4.29 -5.03
CA ASP A 73 2.39 4.71 -5.81
C ASP A 73 2.98 3.55 -6.62
N GLY A 74 2.82 2.33 -6.12
CA GLY A 74 3.33 1.14 -6.78
C GLY A 74 3.82 0.08 -5.80
N TRP A 75 4.55 -0.88 -6.36
CA TRP A 75 5.12 -1.98 -5.61
C TRP A 75 6.56 -2.23 -6.04
N GLU A 76 7.32 -2.85 -5.14
CA GLU A 76 8.68 -3.28 -5.35
C GLU A 76 8.85 -4.68 -4.77
N THR A 77 9.79 -5.43 -5.33
CA THR A 77 10.22 -6.71 -4.79
C THR A 77 11.73 -6.77 -4.82
N GLU A 78 12.31 -7.49 -3.87
CA GLU A 78 13.72 -7.86 -3.97
C GLU A 78 13.90 -8.81 -5.17
N ILE A 79 14.95 -8.56 -5.94
CA ILE A 79 15.39 -9.49 -6.99
C ILE A 79 16.26 -10.54 -6.28
N ILE A 80 15.75 -11.77 -6.19
CA ILE A 80 16.57 -12.90 -5.76
C ILE A 80 17.39 -13.33 -6.99
N GLN A 81 18.70 -13.10 -6.94
CA GLN A 81 19.67 -13.54 -7.96
C GLN A 81 20.11 -14.99 -7.76
#